data_AF-A0A4V1S847-F1
#
_entry.id   AF-A0A4V1S847-F1
#
_cell.length_a   1.000
_cell.length_b   1.000
_cell.length_c   1.000
_cell.angle_alpha   90.00
_cell.angle_beta   90.00
_cell.angle_gamma   90.00
#
_symmetry.space_group_name_H-M   'P 1'
#
loop_
_entity.id
_entity.type
_entity.pdbx_description
1 polymer ?
#
loop_
_entity_poly.entity_id
_entity_poly.type
_entity_poly.pdbx_seq_one_letter_code
_entity_poly.pdbx_strand_id
1 'polypeptide(L)'
;MLSLATRFFWSVSVVSVCSHAAVSADVPTPTRGFEVDTSNRNSVVSFYQKVYRASEGYRDRMSWTGNYTSLAAGAEGTTSAVFVGDVERRLNYFRALCGVPANVRVNSGSVVTILAADAWQPDPSTTKAAAAQRSALMIARTYPNTSGLNHNPPQTNVGWTTAAWNANKNGNLSLGFFGPGAVDAYVKENVTGTSSWNVDVGHRRWLM
;
A
#
# COMPACT_ATOMS: atom_id res chain seq x y z
N MET A 1 -13.87 22.35 -20.66
CA MET A 1 -12.52 22.20 -20.04
C MET A 1 -12.73 21.90 -18.57
N LEU A 2 -12.79 20.61 -18.21
CA LEU A 2 -12.99 20.16 -16.83
C LEU A 2 -11.63 19.78 -16.24
N SER A 3 -11.35 20.27 -15.03
CA SER A 3 -10.07 20.21 -14.31
C SER A 3 -9.55 18.78 -14.08
N LEU A 4 -8.25 18.59 -14.35
CA LEU A 4 -7.48 17.34 -14.39
C LEU A 4 -7.07 16.81 -12.99
N ALA A 5 -7.85 17.06 -11.94
CA ALA A 5 -7.36 17.07 -10.56
C ALA A 5 -7.72 15.85 -9.68
N THR A 6 -7.92 14.63 -10.18
CA THR A 6 -8.48 13.54 -9.31
C THR A 6 -7.94 12.11 -9.51
N ARG A 7 -6.63 11.86 -9.68
CA ARG A 7 -6.10 10.47 -9.81
C ARG A 7 -4.62 10.25 -9.39
N PHE A 8 -4.25 10.07 -8.12
CA PHE A 8 -2.85 9.67 -7.71
C PHE A 8 -2.87 8.97 -6.31
N PHE A 9 -2.51 7.69 -6.06
CA PHE A 9 -1.31 6.75 -6.07
C PHE A 9 -0.56 6.63 -4.74
N TRP A 10 -0.45 5.41 -4.11
CA TRP A 10 0.52 5.08 -3.02
C TRP A 10 0.73 3.54 -2.77
N SER A 11 1.96 3.17 -2.32
CA SER A 11 2.54 1.82 -2.03
C SER A 11 2.54 1.46 -0.51
N VAL A 12 2.53 0.17 -0.11
CA VAL A 12 2.52 -0.32 1.29
C VAL A 12 3.46 -1.52 1.54
N SER A 13 4.17 -1.56 2.68
CA SER A 13 4.99 -2.68 3.20
C SER A 13 4.69 -2.98 4.69
N VAL A 14 4.89 -4.25 5.14
CA VAL A 14 4.19 -4.91 6.27
C VAL A 14 5.10 -5.80 7.15
N VAL A 15 4.92 -5.82 8.50
CA VAL A 15 5.39 -6.88 9.46
C VAL A 15 4.40 -7.00 10.67
N SER A 16 4.30 -8.20 11.28
CA SER A 16 3.18 -8.81 12.05
C SER A 16 3.42 -8.97 13.58
N VAL A 17 2.38 -8.88 14.45
CA VAL A 17 2.11 -9.67 15.71
C VAL A 17 0.60 -9.52 16.17
N CYS A 18 -0.06 -10.61 16.66
CA CYS A 18 -1.50 -10.81 17.03
C CYS A 18 -1.95 -10.30 18.43
N SER A 19 -3.24 -9.94 18.71
CA SER A 19 -4.37 -10.82 19.17
C SER A 19 -5.72 -10.04 19.40
N HIS A 20 -6.87 -10.74 19.59
CA HIS A 20 -8.30 -10.36 19.33
C HIS A 20 -9.20 -9.89 20.53
N ALA A 21 -10.26 -9.05 20.28
CA ALA A 21 -11.72 -9.27 20.58
C ALA A 21 -12.68 -8.00 20.56
N ALA A 22 -13.87 -8.18 19.92
CA ALA A 22 -15.24 -7.57 19.97
C ALA A 22 -15.62 -6.05 20.08
N VAL A 23 -16.78 -5.68 19.48
CA VAL A 23 -17.25 -4.36 18.96
C VAL A 23 -18.30 -3.62 19.83
N SER A 24 -18.24 -2.28 19.87
CA SER A 24 -19.29 -1.31 20.29
C SER A 24 -19.45 -0.21 19.22
N ALA A 25 -20.57 0.52 19.18
CA ALA A 25 -20.93 1.49 18.13
C ALA A 25 -20.17 2.83 18.15
N ASP A 26 -19.05 2.88 18.89
CA ASP A 26 -18.00 3.92 18.81
C ASP A 26 -16.60 3.27 18.68
N VAL A 27 -16.58 1.99 18.28
CA VAL A 27 -15.34 1.26 18.06
C VAL A 27 -14.88 1.53 16.64
N PRO A 28 -13.65 2.03 16.45
CA PRO A 28 -13.04 2.15 15.13
C PRO A 28 -13.26 0.84 14.37
N THR A 29 -13.81 0.92 13.15
CA THR A 29 -14.08 -0.31 12.38
C THR A 29 -12.79 -1.11 12.30
N PRO A 30 -12.79 -2.37 12.80
CA PRO A 30 -11.56 -3.13 12.93
C PRO A 30 -10.83 -3.20 11.59
N THR A 31 -9.51 -3.25 11.65
CA THR A 31 -8.63 -3.25 10.48
C THR A 31 -7.83 -4.55 10.34
N ARG A 32 -7.92 -5.43 11.34
CA ARG A 32 -7.07 -6.61 11.54
C ARG A 32 -7.72 -7.61 12.49
N GLY A 33 -7.09 -8.78 12.65
CA GLY A 33 -7.61 -9.88 13.47
C GLY A 33 -8.89 -10.46 12.86
N PHE A 34 -8.88 -10.65 11.55
CA PHE A 34 -10.04 -11.19 10.86
C PHE A 34 -9.94 -12.70 10.73
N GLU A 35 -11.05 -13.36 10.99
CA GLU A 35 -11.28 -14.76 10.71
C GLU A 35 -12.57 -14.87 9.91
N VAL A 36 -12.59 -15.79 8.94
CA VAL A 36 -13.74 -16.04 8.08
C VAL A 36 -13.80 -17.51 7.74
N ASP A 37 -14.94 -18.14 7.98
CA ASP A 37 -15.21 -19.48 7.47
C ASP A 37 -15.54 -19.35 5.97
N THR A 38 -14.59 -19.76 5.13
CA THR A 38 -14.71 -19.69 3.66
C THR A 38 -15.55 -20.83 3.08
N SER A 39 -15.88 -21.86 3.87
CA SER A 39 -16.80 -22.94 3.49
C SER A 39 -18.28 -22.53 3.62
N ASN A 40 -18.56 -21.47 4.37
CA ASN A 40 -19.90 -20.96 4.60
C ASN A 40 -20.17 -19.68 3.80
N ARG A 41 -21.08 -19.78 2.81
CA ARG A 41 -21.45 -18.65 1.97
C ARG A 41 -21.94 -17.42 2.76
N ASN A 42 -22.69 -17.62 3.83
CA ASN A 42 -23.22 -16.52 4.63
C ASN A 42 -22.11 -15.83 5.44
N SER A 43 -21.10 -16.59 5.90
CA SER A 43 -19.90 -16.05 6.52
C SER A 43 -19.14 -15.15 5.55
N VAL A 44 -18.87 -15.62 4.33
CA VAL A 44 -18.17 -14.83 3.29
C VAL A 44 -18.95 -13.57 2.90
N VAL A 45 -20.26 -13.68 2.70
CA VAL A 45 -21.11 -12.52 2.36
C VAL A 45 -21.14 -11.50 3.49
N SER A 46 -21.31 -11.93 4.74
CA SER A 46 -21.26 -11.06 5.92
C SER A 46 -19.91 -10.36 6.03
N PHE A 47 -18.81 -11.10 5.82
CA PHE A 47 -17.46 -10.56 5.85
C PHE A 47 -17.21 -9.51 4.78
N TYR A 48 -17.69 -9.73 3.55
CA TYR A 48 -17.65 -8.72 2.49
C TYR A 48 -18.43 -7.45 2.88
N GLN A 49 -19.66 -7.58 3.35
CA GLN A 49 -20.52 -6.43 3.70
C GLN A 49 -19.99 -5.63 4.89
N LYS A 50 -19.33 -6.29 5.86
CA LYS A 50 -18.84 -5.63 7.08
C LYS A 50 -17.41 -5.13 6.97
N VAL A 51 -16.53 -5.85 6.27
CA VAL A 51 -15.08 -5.58 6.27
C VAL A 51 -14.62 -4.96 4.97
N TYR A 52 -14.87 -5.60 3.82
CA TYR A 52 -14.44 -5.05 2.52
C TYR A 52 -15.10 -3.69 2.25
N ARG A 53 -16.42 -3.64 2.44
CA ARG A 53 -17.25 -2.44 2.21
C ARG A 53 -16.91 -1.29 3.15
N ALA A 54 -16.39 -1.56 4.35
CA ALA A 54 -15.97 -0.50 5.27
C ALA A 54 -14.76 0.30 4.75
N SER A 55 -13.94 -0.29 3.88
CA SER A 55 -12.85 0.42 3.20
C SER A 55 -13.29 1.14 1.91
N GLU A 56 -14.56 1.07 1.52
CA GLU A 56 -15.07 1.83 0.36
C GLU A 56 -15.22 3.32 0.68
N GLY A 57 -15.18 4.17 -0.34
CA GLY A 57 -15.15 5.63 -0.16
C GLY A 57 -13.80 6.18 0.36
N TYR A 58 -12.76 5.34 0.39
CA TYR A 58 -11.42 5.71 0.86
C TYR A 58 -10.82 6.93 0.16
N ARG A 59 -11.24 7.22 -1.07
CA ARG A 59 -10.75 8.34 -1.89
C ARG A 59 -11.01 9.68 -1.20
N ASP A 60 -12.13 9.80 -0.51
CA ASP A 60 -12.54 11.02 0.18
C ASP A 60 -11.87 11.16 1.55
N ARG A 61 -11.22 10.09 2.03
CA ARG A 61 -10.60 10.01 3.37
C ARG A 61 -9.07 10.10 3.33
N MET A 62 -8.45 10.16 2.15
CA MET A 62 -6.99 10.16 2.01
C MET A 62 -6.33 11.33 2.74
N SER A 63 -6.92 12.53 2.64
CA SER A 63 -6.42 13.79 3.22
C SER A 63 -4.91 13.96 3.07
N TRP A 64 -4.41 13.81 1.84
CA TRP A 64 -2.99 13.94 1.57
C TRP A 64 -2.52 15.39 1.77
N THR A 65 -1.41 15.55 2.48
CA THR A 65 -0.86 16.86 2.88
C THR A 65 0.37 17.28 2.07
N GLY A 66 0.85 16.41 1.17
CA GLY A 66 2.02 16.70 0.34
C GLY A 66 1.70 17.70 -0.78
N ASN A 67 2.74 18.04 -1.55
CA ASN A 67 2.61 18.93 -2.69
C ASN A 67 3.46 18.48 -3.87
N TYR A 68 3.06 18.89 -5.08
CA TYR A 68 3.76 18.54 -6.32
C TYR A 68 4.84 19.54 -6.73
N THR A 69 4.92 20.70 -6.06
CA THR A 69 5.80 21.80 -6.47
C THR A 69 7.19 21.66 -5.86
N SER A 70 7.28 21.28 -4.60
CA SER A 70 8.54 21.02 -3.90
C SER A 70 8.94 19.55 -4.04
N LEU A 71 10.24 19.33 -4.22
CA LEU A 71 10.86 18.02 -4.17
C LEU A 71 11.91 17.96 -3.06
N ALA A 72 11.89 18.87 -2.09
CA ALA A 72 12.73 18.75 -0.90
C ALA A 72 12.24 17.58 -0.02
N ALA A 73 13.10 17.01 0.82
CA ALA A 73 12.68 16.01 1.80
C ALA A 73 11.52 16.55 2.66
N GLY A 74 10.51 15.74 2.92
CA GLY A 74 9.27 16.14 3.60
C GLY A 74 8.16 16.64 2.68
N ALA A 75 8.45 16.97 1.42
CA ALA A 75 7.42 17.41 0.46
C ALA A 75 6.39 16.33 0.11
N GLU A 76 6.73 15.07 0.34
CA GLU A 76 5.82 13.93 0.21
C GLU A 76 4.60 13.99 1.12
N GLY A 77 4.68 14.72 2.23
CA GLY A 77 3.59 14.83 3.20
C GLY A 77 3.15 13.49 3.77
N THR A 78 1.90 13.45 4.22
CA THR A 78 1.28 12.31 4.90
C THR A 78 -0.15 12.12 4.42
N THR A 79 -0.76 10.99 4.80
CA THR A 79 -2.19 10.70 4.61
C THR A 79 -2.86 10.54 5.97
N SER A 80 -4.19 10.66 6.02
CA SER A 80 -4.94 10.50 7.27
C SER A 80 -4.79 9.09 7.87
N ALA A 81 -4.92 8.99 9.20
CA ALA A 81 -4.96 7.70 9.89
C ALA A 81 -6.16 6.84 9.46
N VAL A 82 -7.28 7.47 9.05
CA VAL A 82 -8.47 6.76 8.57
C VAL A 82 -8.19 6.05 7.25
N PHE A 83 -7.52 6.73 6.32
CA PHE A 83 -7.09 6.14 5.06
C PHE A 83 -6.10 4.99 5.27
N VAL A 84 -5.15 5.16 6.19
CA VAL A 84 -4.22 4.10 6.59
C VAL A 84 -4.99 2.87 7.10
N GLY A 85 -6.00 3.07 7.94
CA GLY A 85 -6.88 2.01 8.42
C GLY A 85 -7.69 1.33 7.30
N ASP A 86 -8.15 2.09 6.30
CA ASP A 86 -8.85 1.52 5.14
C ASP A 86 -7.95 0.57 4.34
N VAL A 87 -6.68 0.95 4.11
CA VAL A 87 -5.69 0.12 3.42
C VAL A 87 -5.39 -1.14 4.21
N GLU A 88 -5.13 -0.99 5.51
CA GLU A 88 -4.88 -2.11 6.41
C GLU A 88 -6.03 -3.11 6.41
N ARG A 89 -7.26 -2.61 6.52
CA ARG A 89 -8.49 -3.42 6.49
C ARG A 89 -8.65 -4.16 5.17
N ARG A 90 -8.39 -3.50 4.03
CA ARG A 90 -8.50 -4.14 2.72
C ARG A 90 -7.47 -5.25 2.54
N LEU A 91 -6.25 -5.03 3.01
CA LEU A 91 -5.21 -6.05 2.99
C LEU A 91 -5.58 -7.25 3.86
N ASN A 92 -5.95 -7.00 5.12
CA ASN A 92 -6.32 -8.06 6.04
C ASN A 92 -7.59 -8.81 5.63
N TYR A 93 -8.52 -8.16 4.92
CA TYR A 93 -9.68 -8.83 4.30
C TYR A 93 -9.25 -9.95 3.35
N PHE A 94 -8.34 -9.67 2.42
CA PHE A 94 -7.87 -10.68 1.48
C PHE A 94 -7.04 -11.76 2.17
N ARG A 95 -6.20 -11.38 3.13
CA ARG A 95 -5.41 -12.32 3.94
C ARG A 95 -6.29 -13.35 4.65
N ALA A 96 -7.38 -12.89 5.29
CA ALA A 96 -8.33 -13.77 5.96
C ALA A 96 -9.01 -14.75 4.99
N LEU A 97 -9.43 -14.27 3.81
CA LEU A 97 -10.02 -15.14 2.78
C LEU A 97 -9.05 -16.19 2.23
N CYS A 98 -7.75 -15.89 2.23
CA CYS A 98 -6.71 -16.83 1.83
C CYS A 98 -6.23 -17.74 2.97
N GLY A 99 -6.82 -17.66 4.16
CA GLY A 99 -6.44 -18.49 5.31
C GLY A 99 -5.06 -18.14 5.90
N VAL A 100 -4.51 -16.98 5.57
CA VAL A 100 -3.26 -16.48 6.17
C VAL A 100 -3.57 -15.47 7.28
N PRO A 101 -2.69 -15.32 8.31
CA PRO A 101 -2.96 -14.42 9.43
C PRO A 101 -3.29 -12.99 8.99
N ALA A 102 -4.49 -12.52 9.31
CA ALA A 102 -5.02 -11.21 8.93
C ALA A 102 -4.73 -10.14 9.99
N ASN A 103 -3.48 -10.09 10.47
CA ASN A 103 -3.04 -9.23 11.58
C ASN A 103 -1.99 -8.19 11.14
N VAL A 104 -1.89 -7.94 9.83
CA VAL A 104 -0.91 -7.01 9.27
C VAL A 104 -1.17 -5.60 9.77
N ARG A 105 -0.08 -4.91 10.11
CA ARG A 105 -0.10 -3.48 10.41
C ARG A 105 0.61 -2.67 9.34
N VAL A 106 -0.04 -1.66 8.82
CA VAL A 106 0.56 -0.70 7.88
C VAL A 106 0.93 0.58 8.62
N ASN A 107 1.96 1.30 8.17
CA ASN A 107 2.50 2.48 8.86
C ASN A 107 2.79 2.25 10.35
N SER A 108 3.33 1.08 10.69
CA SER A 108 3.59 0.65 12.06
C SER A 108 4.69 1.45 12.79
N GLY A 109 5.39 2.33 12.07
CA GLY A 109 6.65 2.94 12.51
C GLY A 109 7.89 2.14 12.12
N SER A 110 7.72 0.97 11.47
CA SER A 110 8.86 0.20 10.96
C SER A 110 9.70 1.01 9.98
N VAL A 111 11.02 0.86 10.08
CA VAL A 111 12.00 1.55 9.24
C VAL A 111 12.31 0.78 7.95
N VAL A 112 12.85 1.50 6.98
CA VAL A 112 13.34 0.98 5.69
C VAL A 112 14.27 -0.21 5.86
N THR A 113 14.25 -1.12 4.88
CA THR A 113 15.17 -2.27 4.86
C THR A 113 16.40 -1.86 4.08
N ILE A 114 17.58 -1.94 4.69
CA ILE A 114 18.85 -1.59 4.05
C ILE A 114 19.72 -2.84 4.01
N LEU A 115 20.13 -3.25 2.81
CA LEU A 115 21.07 -4.35 2.60
C LEU A 115 22.44 -3.79 2.25
N ALA A 116 23.51 -4.50 2.63
CA ALA A 116 24.88 -4.10 2.29
C ALA A 116 25.10 -3.97 0.76
N ALA A 117 24.36 -4.74 -0.03
CA ALA A 117 24.39 -4.70 -1.49
C ALA A 117 23.51 -3.61 -2.12
N ASP A 118 22.77 -2.83 -1.33
CA ASP A 118 21.94 -1.76 -1.87
C ASP A 118 22.83 -0.64 -2.42
N ALA A 119 22.62 -0.31 -3.70
CA ALA A 119 23.33 0.78 -4.37
C ALA A 119 23.08 2.14 -3.71
N TRP A 120 21.92 2.31 -3.06
CA TRP A 120 21.49 3.56 -2.45
C TRP A 120 20.82 3.30 -1.11
N GLN A 121 21.39 3.88 -0.05
CA GLN A 121 20.95 3.64 1.32
C GLN A 121 20.36 4.94 1.90
N PRO A 122 19.06 4.97 2.24
CA PRO A 122 18.48 6.09 3.00
C PRO A 122 18.99 6.13 4.45
N ASP A 123 18.65 7.20 5.17
CA ASP A 123 18.87 7.25 6.61
C ASP A 123 18.15 6.05 7.28
N PRO A 124 18.82 5.25 8.14
CA PRO A 124 18.23 4.08 8.79
C PRO A 124 17.00 4.37 9.67
N SER A 125 16.82 5.62 10.09
CA SER A 125 15.63 6.07 10.84
C SER A 125 14.42 6.35 9.93
N THR A 126 14.59 6.35 8.60
CA THR A 126 13.51 6.60 7.65
C THR A 126 12.44 5.53 7.80
N THR A 127 11.20 5.93 8.12
CA THR A 127 10.09 4.99 8.19
C THR A 127 9.73 4.46 6.80
N LYS A 128 9.26 3.22 6.71
CA LYS A 128 8.72 2.65 5.45
C LYS A 128 7.57 3.50 4.90
N ALA A 129 6.77 4.09 5.79
CA ALA A 129 5.69 5.00 5.43
C ALA A 129 6.23 6.26 4.71
N ALA A 130 7.22 6.94 5.31
CA ALA A 130 7.84 8.12 4.69
C ALA A 130 8.53 7.76 3.37
N ALA A 131 9.25 6.64 3.31
CA ALA A 131 9.87 6.16 2.07
C ALA A 131 8.83 5.85 0.97
N ALA A 132 7.70 5.22 1.32
CA ALA A 132 6.60 4.96 0.39
C ALA A 132 5.96 6.27 -0.09
N GLN A 133 5.73 7.23 0.81
CA GLN A 133 5.28 8.59 0.49
C GLN A 133 6.30 9.33 -0.41
N ARG A 134 7.58 9.05 -0.25
CA ARG A 134 8.60 9.61 -1.12
C ARG A 134 8.60 8.99 -2.52
N SER A 135 8.44 7.67 -2.58
CA SER A 135 8.38 6.88 -3.82
C SER A 135 7.24 7.31 -4.72
N ALA A 136 5.99 7.35 -4.24
CA ALA A 136 4.90 7.74 -5.14
C ALA A 136 4.86 9.24 -5.49
N LEU A 137 5.49 10.14 -4.71
CA LEU A 137 5.73 11.51 -5.18
C LEU A 137 6.69 11.50 -6.37
N MET A 138 7.81 10.78 -6.27
CA MET A 138 8.76 10.60 -7.38
C MET A 138 8.06 9.99 -8.62
N ILE A 139 7.29 8.92 -8.44
CA ILE A 139 6.53 8.28 -9.54
C ILE A 139 5.58 9.28 -10.19
N ALA A 140 4.79 10.00 -9.39
CA ALA A 140 3.83 10.98 -9.88
C ALA A 140 4.49 12.15 -10.62
N ARG A 141 5.65 12.61 -10.17
CA ARG A 141 6.37 13.73 -10.79
C ARG A 141 7.18 13.33 -12.02
N THR A 142 7.53 12.05 -12.14
CA THR A 142 8.23 11.52 -13.32
C THR A 142 7.25 11.21 -14.47
N TYR A 143 5.98 10.94 -14.17
CA TYR A 143 4.93 10.74 -15.18
C TYR A 143 4.79 11.97 -16.12
N PRO A 144 4.56 11.79 -17.45
CA PRO A 144 4.19 10.56 -18.17
C PRO A 144 5.33 9.57 -18.44
N ASN A 145 6.57 9.89 -18.09
CA ASN A 145 7.66 8.92 -18.18
C ASN A 145 7.44 7.82 -17.12
N THR A 146 7.44 6.57 -17.56
CA THR A 146 7.21 5.39 -16.71
C THR A 146 8.45 4.91 -15.98
N SER A 147 9.62 5.55 -16.17
CA SER A 147 10.87 5.23 -15.46
C SER A 147 10.76 5.35 -13.93
N GLY A 148 9.76 6.07 -13.43
CA GLY A 148 9.39 6.11 -12.01
C GLY A 148 8.81 4.80 -11.50
N LEU A 149 7.97 4.12 -12.29
CA LEU A 149 7.33 2.85 -11.94
C LEU A 149 8.27 1.68 -12.21
N ASN A 150 9.38 1.63 -11.48
CA ASN A 150 10.48 0.68 -11.67
C ASN A 150 11.07 0.31 -10.31
N HIS A 151 11.37 -0.98 -10.07
CA HIS A 151 12.03 -1.44 -8.82
C HIS A 151 13.51 -1.03 -8.71
N ASN A 152 14.09 -0.45 -9.76
CA ASN A 152 15.39 0.20 -9.73
C ASN A 152 15.30 1.56 -10.46
N PRO A 153 14.64 2.56 -9.86
CA PRO A 153 14.38 3.83 -10.52
C PRO A 153 15.69 4.60 -10.74
N PRO A 154 15.96 5.11 -11.96
CA PRO A 154 17.17 5.87 -12.23
C PRO A 154 17.16 7.21 -11.48
N GLN A 155 18.35 7.71 -11.12
CA GLN A 155 18.51 9.00 -10.42
C GLN A 155 18.02 10.20 -11.24
N THR A 156 17.81 10.04 -12.55
CA THR A 156 17.23 11.06 -13.44
C THR A 156 15.72 11.25 -13.24
N ASN A 157 15.06 10.39 -12.45
CA ASN A 157 13.65 10.56 -12.12
C ASN A 157 13.42 11.83 -11.29
N VAL A 158 12.34 12.53 -11.59
CA VAL A 158 11.98 13.76 -10.88
C VAL A 158 11.60 13.42 -9.44
N GLY A 159 12.28 14.04 -8.47
CA GLY A 159 12.03 13.82 -7.04
C GLY A 159 12.70 12.57 -6.47
N TRP A 160 13.62 11.96 -7.23
CA TRP A 160 14.40 10.81 -6.78
C TRP A 160 15.16 11.12 -5.48
N THR A 161 15.12 10.16 -4.56
CA THR A 161 15.94 10.13 -3.35
C THR A 161 16.30 8.69 -3.02
N THR A 162 17.27 8.49 -2.13
CA THR A 162 17.59 7.15 -1.60
C THR A 162 16.39 6.49 -0.92
N ALA A 163 15.52 7.28 -0.27
CA ALA A 163 14.28 6.78 0.33
C ALA A 163 13.24 6.35 -0.72
N ALA A 164 13.04 7.15 -1.78
CA ALA A 164 12.18 6.77 -2.91
C ALA A 164 12.71 5.49 -3.59
N TRP A 165 14.01 5.43 -3.85
CA TRP A 165 14.65 4.25 -4.43
C TRP A 165 14.44 3.01 -3.56
N ASN A 166 14.63 3.12 -2.23
CA ASN A 166 14.46 1.99 -1.32
C ASN A 166 13.02 1.47 -1.29
N ALA A 167 12.03 2.37 -1.26
CA ALA A 167 10.62 1.99 -1.32
C ALA A 167 10.24 1.38 -2.68
N ASN A 168 10.78 1.91 -3.80
CA ASN A 168 10.62 1.28 -5.11
C ASN A 168 11.22 -0.12 -5.14
N LYS A 169 12.43 -0.31 -4.60
CA LYS A 169 13.14 -1.58 -4.59
C LYS A 169 12.42 -2.68 -3.82
N ASN A 170 11.78 -2.33 -2.70
CA ASN A 170 11.24 -3.29 -1.73
C ASN A 170 9.70 -3.33 -1.66
N GLY A 171 8.99 -2.41 -2.34
CA GLY A 171 7.54 -2.25 -2.21
C GLY A 171 6.77 -2.68 -3.45
N ASN A 172 5.49 -3.04 -3.27
CA ASN A 172 4.55 -3.21 -4.39
C ASN A 172 4.18 -1.84 -4.97
N LEU A 173 4.33 -1.66 -6.29
CA LEU A 173 4.16 -0.36 -6.95
C LEU A 173 2.90 -0.35 -7.82
N SER A 174 2.18 0.76 -7.81
CA SER A 174 1.00 0.95 -8.67
C SER A 174 0.99 2.33 -9.28
N LEU A 175 0.53 2.36 -10.53
CA LEU A 175 0.12 3.54 -11.26
C LEU A 175 -1.28 3.24 -11.80
N GLY A 176 -2.20 4.19 -11.71
CA GLY A 176 -3.64 4.03 -11.94
C GLY A 176 -4.49 3.78 -10.69
N PHE A 177 -3.91 3.26 -9.59
CA PHE A 177 -4.64 2.87 -8.37
C PHE A 177 -3.95 3.30 -7.07
N PHE A 178 -4.71 3.44 -5.98
CA PHE A 178 -4.18 3.82 -4.67
C PHE A 178 -5.00 3.29 -3.51
N GLY A 179 -4.37 3.25 -2.33
CA GLY A 179 -5.02 2.83 -1.10
C GLY A 179 -5.61 1.43 -1.22
N PRO A 180 -6.84 1.19 -0.73
CA PRO A 180 -7.56 -0.08 -0.93
C PRO A 180 -7.65 -0.52 -2.39
N GLY A 181 -7.83 0.41 -3.34
CA GLY A 181 -7.91 0.06 -4.76
C GLY A 181 -6.58 -0.44 -5.35
N ALA A 182 -5.44 -0.03 -4.80
CA ALA A 182 -4.15 -0.62 -5.17
C ALA A 182 -4.02 -2.05 -4.64
N VAL A 183 -4.50 -2.30 -3.41
CA VAL A 183 -4.57 -3.67 -2.86
C VAL A 183 -5.44 -4.56 -3.74
N ASP A 184 -6.60 -4.08 -4.19
CA ASP A 184 -7.45 -4.83 -5.14
C ASP A 184 -6.72 -5.14 -6.43
N ALA A 185 -5.99 -4.17 -7.00
CA ALA A 185 -5.23 -4.35 -8.22
C ALA A 185 -4.12 -5.42 -8.05
N TYR A 186 -3.40 -5.37 -6.93
CA TYR A 186 -2.37 -6.36 -6.57
C TYR A 186 -2.95 -7.75 -6.30
N VAL A 187 -4.14 -7.86 -5.73
CA VAL A 187 -4.78 -9.16 -5.50
C VAL A 187 -5.43 -9.70 -6.76
N LYS A 188 -6.01 -8.84 -7.60
CA LYS A 188 -6.57 -9.25 -8.89
C LYS A 188 -5.47 -9.72 -9.84
N GLU A 189 -4.36 -9.00 -9.87
CA GLU A 189 -3.15 -9.24 -10.67
C GLU A 189 -3.49 -9.91 -12.01
N ASN A 190 -4.05 -9.10 -12.92
CA ASN A 190 -4.54 -9.56 -14.20
C ASN A 190 -3.37 -9.84 -15.15
N VAL A 191 -2.71 -10.97 -14.94
CA VAL A 191 -1.65 -11.46 -15.81
C VAL A 191 -2.14 -12.63 -16.66
N THR A 192 -1.80 -12.57 -17.94
CA THR A 192 -1.91 -13.70 -18.87
C THR A 192 -0.65 -14.56 -18.74
N GLY A 193 -0.71 -15.66 -18.00
CA GLY A 193 0.36 -16.67 -17.96
C GLY A 193 0.64 -17.28 -16.58
N THR A 194 1.33 -18.42 -16.59
CA THR A 194 1.92 -19.08 -15.41
C THR A 194 3.43 -19.06 -15.55
N SER A 195 4.14 -18.42 -14.60
CA SER A 195 5.59 -18.47 -14.52
C SER A 195 6.06 -19.37 -13.37
N SER A 196 7.20 -20.04 -13.56
CA SER A 196 7.80 -20.97 -12.60
C SER A 196 8.18 -20.34 -11.26
N TRP A 197 8.27 -19.00 -11.19
CA TRP A 197 8.60 -18.23 -10.00
C TRP A 197 7.44 -17.37 -9.48
N ASN A 198 6.24 -17.50 -10.06
CA ASN A 198 5.14 -16.57 -9.81
C ASN A 198 5.59 -15.10 -10.03
N VAL A 199 6.52 -14.85 -10.98
CA VAL A 199 7.01 -13.49 -11.28
C VAL A 199 5.90 -12.60 -11.82
N ASP A 200 4.92 -13.21 -12.48
CA ASP A 200 3.73 -12.53 -12.98
C ASP A 200 2.67 -12.33 -11.88
N VAL A 201 2.78 -13.02 -10.73
CA VAL A 201 1.91 -12.82 -9.56
C VAL A 201 2.65 -12.29 -8.33
N GLY A 202 3.72 -11.52 -8.59
CA GLY A 202 4.63 -11.02 -7.58
C GLY A 202 3.94 -10.10 -6.57
N HIS A 203 2.97 -9.27 -7.01
CA HIS A 203 2.30 -8.35 -6.12
C HIS A 203 1.45 -9.09 -5.09
N ARG A 204 0.62 -10.06 -5.53
CA ARG A 204 -0.21 -10.88 -4.65
C ARG A 204 0.64 -11.67 -3.67
N ARG A 205 1.77 -12.23 -4.11
CA ARG A 205 2.68 -13.01 -3.25
C ARG A 205 3.18 -12.21 -2.05
N TRP A 206 3.56 -10.94 -2.26
CA TRP A 206 4.05 -10.10 -1.16
C TRP A 206 2.95 -9.58 -0.21
N LEU A 207 1.67 -9.79 -0.54
CA LEU A 207 0.54 -9.44 0.32
C LEU A 207 0.06 -10.58 1.22
N MET A 208 0.46 -11.83 0.96
CA MET A 208 0.01 -13.05 1.67
C MET A 208 1.12 -13.59 2.57
#